data_AF-A0AAU4A4J8-F1
#
_entry.id   AF-A0AAU4A4J8-F1
#
_cell.length_a   1.000
_cell.length_b   1.000
_cell.length_c   1.000
_cell.angle_alpha   90.00
_cell.angle_beta   90.00
_cell.angle_gamma   90.00
#
_symmetry.space_group_name_H-M   'P 1'
#
loop_
_entity.id
_entity.type
_entity.pdbx_description
1 polymer ?
#
loop_
_entity_poly.entity_id
_entity_poly.type
_entity_poly.pdbx_seq_one_letter_code
_entity_poly.pdbx_strand_id
1 'polypeptide(L)'
;MNDGANRDATKRSARERLQAERERQKAKDKRRRTLVVSAAVVGVLGLAAVVGLIAANTGKGGSSAKGGPLVAPSGATGKDALAIQAGKPEAPSTLTVWEDFRCPACKAFETNYRDTIHDLEAKGLLKVEYHLVTLIDGNMGGTGSLRSANAAACAQDGAKFSPYHDVLFENQPEETNDAYGKNAKLLELAAKVPGLDTPEFRTCVQDGTHDSWVKKSQDAFRAGKFRGTPTVLLDGKDIFADQANPLTPQKLKEKVEAAGKGGPGAAKPSGSPSPSASPSPSQASSARSASPSASASARSGAKTGSGTSSSGGASTTSSTSTSTSTKAASDD
;
A
#
# COMPACT_ATOMS: atom_id res chain seq x y z
N MET A 1 -37.24 8.09 -63.69
CA MET A 1 -37.30 8.33 -62.22
C MET A 1 -36.29 7.49 -61.41
N ASN A 2 -35.10 7.13 -61.92
CA ASN A 2 -34.18 6.21 -61.22
C ASN A 2 -33.14 6.86 -60.27
N ASP A 3 -33.09 8.19 -60.19
CA ASP A 3 -32.01 8.89 -59.46
C ASP A 3 -32.18 8.94 -57.93
N GLY A 4 -33.40 8.69 -57.42
CA GLY A 4 -33.69 8.71 -55.97
C GLY A 4 -33.14 7.49 -55.23
N ALA A 5 -33.32 6.29 -55.80
CA ALA A 5 -32.91 5.03 -55.17
C ALA A 5 -31.39 4.91 -55.01
N ASN A 6 -30.62 5.45 -55.97
CA ASN A 6 -29.16 5.39 -55.94
C ASN A 6 -28.55 6.32 -54.87
N ARG A 7 -29.16 7.49 -54.64
CA ARG A 7 -28.74 8.43 -53.59
C ARG A 7 -28.97 7.88 -52.17
N ASP A 8 -30.07 7.16 -51.95
CA ASP A 8 -30.38 6.58 -50.63
C ASP A 8 -29.56 5.33 -50.31
N ALA A 9 -29.21 4.52 -51.32
CA ALA A 9 -28.27 3.42 -51.17
C ALA A 9 -26.85 3.92 -50.83
N THR A 10 -26.42 5.02 -51.47
CA THR A 10 -25.10 5.64 -51.23
C THR A 10 -24.99 6.28 -49.83
N LYS A 11 -26.09 6.85 -49.31
CA LYS A 11 -26.12 7.43 -47.94
C LYS A 11 -26.10 6.36 -46.84
N ARG A 12 -26.71 5.19 -47.06
CA ARG A 12 -26.67 4.07 -46.10
C ARG A 12 -25.27 3.46 -46.02
N SER A 13 -24.62 3.24 -47.17
CA SER A 13 -23.25 2.69 -47.20
C SER A 13 -22.20 3.62 -46.58
N ALA A 14 -22.40 4.95 -46.65
CA ALA A 14 -21.54 5.92 -45.99
C ALA A 14 -21.66 5.88 -44.45
N ARG A 15 -22.87 5.67 -43.90
CA ARG A 15 -23.10 5.58 -42.46
C ARG A 15 -22.57 4.27 -41.87
N GLU A 16 -22.75 3.17 -42.59
CA GLU A 16 -22.20 1.85 -42.22
C GLU A 16 -20.67 1.86 -42.17
N ARG A 17 -20.02 2.52 -43.13
CA ARG A 17 -18.56 2.71 -43.14
C ARG A 17 -18.06 3.50 -41.94
N LEU A 18 -18.74 4.59 -41.58
CA LEU A 18 -18.39 5.41 -40.40
C LEU A 18 -18.61 4.66 -39.07
N GLN A 19 -19.63 3.81 -38.98
CA GLN A 19 -19.86 2.97 -37.81
C GLN A 19 -18.79 1.87 -37.69
N ALA A 20 -18.46 1.19 -38.80
CA ALA A 20 -17.40 0.20 -38.85
C ALA A 20 -16.01 0.80 -38.51
N GLU A 21 -15.73 2.04 -38.93
CA GLU A 21 -14.51 2.75 -38.53
C GLU A 21 -14.49 3.10 -37.04
N ARG A 22 -15.60 3.59 -36.47
CA ARG A 22 -15.70 3.90 -35.04
C ARG A 22 -15.54 2.66 -34.16
N GLU A 23 -16.09 1.52 -34.58
CA GLU A 23 -15.92 0.24 -33.87
C GLU A 23 -14.48 -0.26 -33.96
N ARG A 24 -13.84 -0.14 -35.13
CA ARG A 24 -12.41 -0.46 -35.30
C ARG A 24 -11.52 0.46 -34.46
N GLN A 25 -11.85 1.75 -34.32
CA GLN A 25 -11.10 2.67 -33.46
C GLN A 25 -11.30 2.35 -31.98
N LYS A 26 -12.55 2.10 -31.52
CA LYS A 26 -12.82 1.67 -30.14
C LYS A 26 -12.13 0.34 -29.79
N ALA A 27 -12.08 -0.60 -30.72
CA ALA A 27 -11.38 -1.88 -30.54
C ALA A 27 -9.85 -1.67 -30.44
N LYS A 28 -9.28 -0.77 -31.24
CA LYS A 28 -7.86 -0.39 -31.16
C LYS A 28 -7.52 0.30 -29.85
N ASP A 29 -8.35 1.23 -29.38
CA ASP A 29 -8.14 1.94 -28.11
C ASP A 29 -8.25 1.01 -26.90
N LYS A 30 -9.24 0.11 -26.88
CA LYS A 30 -9.36 -0.92 -25.83
C LYS A 30 -8.13 -1.84 -25.82
N ARG A 31 -7.70 -2.31 -26.99
CA ARG A 31 -6.51 -3.17 -27.13
C ARG A 31 -5.23 -2.44 -26.73
N ARG A 32 -5.09 -1.16 -27.06
CA ARG A 32 -3.96 -0.32 -26.64
C ARG A 32 -3.96 -0.10 -25.12
N ARG A 33 -5.10 0.19 -24.50
CA ARG A 33 -5.22 0.32 -23.03
C ARG A 33 -4.87 -1.00 -22.34
N THR A 34 -5.39 -2.14 -22.83
CA THR A 34 -5.04 -3.46 -22.28
C THR A 34 -3.55 -3.78 -22.46
N LEU A 35 -2.96 -3.45 -23.62
CA LEU A 35 -1.53 -3.67 -23.86
C LEU A 35 -0.65 -2.80 -22.96
N VAL A 36 -1.00 -1.52 -22.79
CA VAL A 36 -0.29 -0.60 -21.88
C VAL A 36 -0.38 -1.09 -20.43
N VAL A 37 -1.55 -1.54 -19.98
CA VAL A 37 -1.73 -2.12 -18.63
C VAL A 37 -0.90 -3.41 -18.49
N SER A 38 -0.93 -4.30 -19.49
CA SER A 38 -0.12 -5.53 -19.44
C SER A 38 1.38 -5.26 -19.49
N ALA A 39 1.83 -4.25 -20.24
CA ALA A 39 3.23 -3.87 -20.33
C ALA A 39 3.72 -3.19 -19.05
N ALA A 40 2.86 -2.39 -18.39
CA ALA A 40 3.16 -1.83 -17.07
C ALA A 40 3.34 -2.93 -16.01
N VAL A 41 2.49 -3.95 -16.01
CA VAL A 41 2.60 -5.11 -15.10
C VAL A 41 3.90 -5.90 -15.36
N VAL A 42 4.27 -6.13 -16.61
CA VAL A 42 5.53 -6.79 -16.97
C VAL A 42 6.75 -5.94 -16.60
N GLY A 43 6.69 -4.61 -16.76
CA GLY A 43 7.74 -3.68 -16.34
C GLY A 43 7.98 -3.68 -14.84
N VAL A 44 6.92 -3.77 -14.04
CA VAL A 44 6.98 -3.89 -12.57
C VAL A 44 7.64 -5.22 -12.14
N LEU A 45 7.37 -6.31 -12.86
CA LEU A 45 8.02 -7.61 -12.60
C LEU A 45 9.52 -7.61 -12.98
N GLY A 46 9.92 -6.85 -14.01
CA GLY A 46 11.32 -6.63 -14.36
C GLY A 46 12.09 -5.85 -13.29
N LEU A 47 11.46 -4.83 -12.68
CA LEU A 47 12.00 -4.08 -11.55
C LEU A 47 12.13 -4.94 -10.27
N ALA A 48 11.20 -5.87 -10.03
CA ALA A 48 11.26 -6.79 -8.89
C ALA A 48 12.48 -7.73 -8.92
N ALA A 49 12.96 -8.11 -10.11
CA ALA A 49 14.18 -8.91 -10.26
C ALA A 49 15.45 -8.12 -9.89
N VAL A 50 15.47 -6.81 -10.14
CA VAL A 50 16.59 -5.91 -9.79
C VAL A 50 16.59 -5.59 -8.30
N VAL A 51 15.41 -5.36 -7.70
CA VAL A 51 15.26 -5.13 -6.25
C VAL A 51 15.65 -6.37 -5.43
N GLY A 52 15.36 -7.58 -5.93
CA GLY A 52 15.80 -8.84 -5.32
C GLY A 52 17.33 -8.99 -5.24
N LEU A 53 18.07 -8.37 -6.16
CA LEU A 53 19.53 -8.40 -6.17
C LEU A 53 20.16 -7.39 -5.19
N ILE A 54 19.49 -6.26 -4.93
CA ILE A 54 19.96 -5.22 -4.00
C ILE A 54 19.64 -5.57 -2.53
N ALA A 55 18.48 -6.20 -2.28
CA ALA A 55 18.08 -6.64 -0.94
C ALA A 55 18.97 -7.76 -0.38
N ALA A 56 19.63 -8.55 -1.23
CA ALA A 56 20.56 -9.59 -0.81
C ALA A 56 21.91 -9.04 -0.28
N ASN A 57 22.24 -7.77 -0.56
CA ASN A 57 23.57 -7.20 -0.26
C ASN A 57 23.60 -6.11 0.82
N THR A 58 22.45 -5.68 1.35
CA THR A 58 22.43 -4.56 2.32
C THR A 58 22.00 -5.04 3.70
N GLY A 59 22.95 -5.66 4.40
CA GLY A 59 22.82 -5.96 5.82
C GLY A 59 23.01 -4.71 6.69
N LYS A 60 22.12 -4.58 7.69
CA LYS A 60 22.34 -3.93 9.00
C LYS A 60 22.21 -2.40 9.06
N GLY A 61 21.11 -1.94 9.67
CA GLY A 61 20.95 -0.56 10.11
C GLY A 61 19.54 -0.17 10.58
N GLY A 62 18.90 -0.96 11.45
CA GLY A 62 17.58 -0.64 12.00
C GLY A 62 17.65 0.03 13.37
N SER A 63 17.56 1.36 13.43
CA SER A 63 17.17 2.07 14.66
C SER A 63 15.68 1.85 14.89
N SER A 64 15.36 0.93 15.80
CA SER A 64 14.00 0.75 16.30
C SER A 64 13.66 1.92 17.24
N ALA A 65 12.93 2.92 16.76
CA ALA A 65 12.31 3.90 17.62
C ALA A 65 11.19 3.20 18.42
N LYS A 66 11.30 3.20 19.75
CA LYS A 66 10.24 2.77 20.68
C LYS A 66 8.98 3.59 20.40
N GLY A 67 7.97 2.97 19.79
CA GLY A 67 6.71 3.62 19.41
C GLY A 67 5.78 3.84 20.59
N GLY A 68 5.08 4.98 20.59
CA GLY A 68 3.95 5.26 21.49
C GLY A 68 2.76 4.31 21.26
N PRO A 69 1.63 4.54 21.96
CA PRO A 69 0.46 3.68 21.85
C PRO A 69 -0.05 3.59 20.40
N LEU A 70 -0.57 2.41 20.06
CA LEU A 70 -1.27 2.17 18.80
C LEU A 70 -2.58 2.96 18.79
N VAL A 71 -2.79 3.83 17.81
CA VAL A 71 -4.02 4.64 17.68
C VAL A 71 -4.72 4.30 16.38
N ALA A 72 -5.71 3.40 16.45
CA ALA A 72 -6.53 3.03 15.29
C ALA A 72 -7.60 4.10 14.99
N PRO A 73 -7.98 4.30 13.71
CA PRO A 73 -9.12 5.15 13.39
C PRO A 73 -10.43 4.54 13.87
N SER A 74 -11.45 5.38 13.99
CA SER A 74 -12.78 4.97 14.44
C SER A 74 -13.38 3.90 13.51
N GLY A 75 -13.98 2.87 14.11
CA GLY A 75 -14.60 1.78 13.35
C GLY A 75 -13.62 0.89 12.58
N ALA A 76 -12.32 0.92 12.88
CA ALA A 76 -11.37 -0.03 12.29
C ALA A 76 -11.74 -1.49 12.62
N THR A 77 -11.64 -2.38 11.63
CA THR A 77 -12.13 -3.76 11.69
C THR A 77 -10.99 -4.80 11.53
N GLY A 78 -11.35 -6.09 11.64
CA GLY A 78 -10.43 -7.21 11.54
C GLY A 78 -9.76 -7.59 12.88
N LYS A 79 -9.02 -8.70 12.88
CA LYS A 79 -8.44 -9.32 14.09
C LYS A 79 -7.53 -8.39 14.90
N ASP A 80 -6.92 -7.41 14.24
CA ASP A 80 -6.00 -6.43 14.83
C ASP A 80 -6.49 -4.98 14.72
N ALA A 81 -7.76 -4.78 14.31
CA ALA A 81 -8.32 -3.48 13.96
C ALA A 81 -7.46 -2.75 12.91
N LEU A 82 -6.96 -3.45 11.88
CA LEU A 82 -6.03 -2.93 10.86
C LEU A 82 -6.67 -2.71 9.49
N ALA A 83 -8.00 -2.81 9.40
CA ALA A 83 -8.76 -2.51 8.19
C ALA A 83 -9.67 -1.31 8.41
N ILE A 84 -9.84 -0.47 7.38
CA ILE A 84 -10.94 0.47 7.29
C ILE A 84 -12.01 -0.17 6.41
N GLN A 85 -13.22 -0.35 6.94
CA GLN A 85 -14.31 -0.96 6.20
C GLN A 85 -15.11 0.08 5.43
N ALA A 86 -15.32 -0.16 4.14
CA ALA A 86 -16.32 0.52 3.32
C ALA A 86 -17.46 -0.45 2.95
N GLY A 87 -18.67 0.08 2.76
CA GLY A 87 -19.87 -0.73 2.54
C GLY A 87 -20.48 -1.33 3.82
N LYS A 88 -21.56 -2.11 3.65
CA LYS A 88 -22.35 -2.67 4.76
C LYS A 88 -21.63 -3.87 5.40
N PRO A 89 -21.48 -3.94 6.74
CA PRO A 89 -20.81 -5.07 7.41
C PRO A 89 -21.36 -6.46 7.07
N GLU A 90 -22.65 -6.53 6.74
CA GLU A 90 -23.43 -7.74 6.44
C GLU A 90 -23.38 -8.13 4.96
N ALA A 91 -22.62 -7.40 4.13
CA ALA A 91 -22.47 -7.73 2.72
C ALA A 91 -21.95 -9.17 2.53
N PRO A 92 -22.53 -9.94 1.59
CA PRO A 92 -22.22 -11.36 1.41
C PRO A 92 -20.79 -11.62 0.89
N SER A 93 -20.18 -10.65 0.20
CA SER A 93 -18.80 -10.73 -0.28
C SER A 93 -17.91 -9.68 0.38
N THR A 94 -16.65 -10.05 0.61
CA THR A 94 -15.62 -9.16 1.15
C THR A 94 -14.48 -9.01 0.15
N LEU A 95 -14.12 -7.77 -0.18
CA LEU A 95 -12.92 -7.44 -0.93
C LEU A 95 -11.85 -6.91 0.03
N THR A 96 -10.78 -7.64 0.23
CA THR A 96 -9.62 -7.14 1.00
C THR A 96 -8.66 -6.46 0.04
N VAL A 97 -8.29 -5.21 0.31
CA VAL A 97 -7.39 -4.40 -0.53
C VAL A 97 -6.22 -3.93 0.32
N TRP A 98 -5.01 -4.41 0.01
CA TRP A 98 -3.77 -3.86 0.55
C TRP A 98 -3.16 -2.91 -0.46
N GLU A 99 -3.01 -1.64 -0.08
CA GLU A 99 -2.64 -0.59 -1.02
C GLU A 99 -1.85 0.54 -0.41
N ASP A 100 -1.18 1.29 -1.29
CA ASP A 100 -0.34 2.43 -0.96
C ASP A 100 -0.74 3.60 -1.87
N PHE A 101 -1.04 4.75 -1.27
CA PHE A 101 -1.50 5.94 -1.99
C PHE A 101 -0.45 6.56 -2.92
N ARG A 102 0.82 6.16 -2.85
CA ARG A 102 1.85 6.54 -3.83
C ARG A 102 2.06 5.50 -4.93
N CYS A 103 1.49 4.30 -4.81
CA CYS A 103 1.74 3.22 -5.75
C CYS A 103 0.95 3.40 -7.07
N PRO A 104 1.62 3.46 -8.23
CA PRO A 104 0.95 3.60 -9.52
C PRO A 104 0.01 2.44 -9.88
N ALA A 105 0.35 1.22 -9.46
CA ALA A 105 -0.50 0.05 -9.67
C ALA A 105 -1.78 0.13 -8.83
N CYS A 106 -1.72 0.71 -7.62
CA CYS A 106 -2.91 0.95 -6.80
C CYS A 106 -3.82 1.99 -7.48
N LYS A 107 -3.25 3.11 -7.96
CA LYS A 107 -4.01 4.08 -8.77
C LYS A 107 -4.65 3.45 -9.99
N ALA A 108 -3.93 2.58 -10.70
CA ALA A 108 -4.48 1.88 -11.86
C ALA A 108 -5.63 0.95 -11.46
N PHE A 109 -5.53 0.23 -10.33
CA PHE A 109 -6.64 -0.56 -9.80
C PHE A 109 -7.85 0.34 -9.48
N GLU A 110 -7.66 1.36 -8.65
CA GLU A 110 -8.74 2.24 -8.22
C GLU A 110 -9.44 2.94 -9.40
N THR A 111 -8.66 3.45 -10.36
CA THR A 111 -9.20 4.07 -11.59
C THR A 111 -10.08 3.11 -12.40
N ASN A 112 -9.82 1.81 -12.35
CA ASN A 112 -10.53 0.82 -13.17
C ASN A 112 -11.68 0.12 -12.42
N TYR A 113 -11.59 -0.02 -11.09
CA TYR A 113 -12.53 -0.83 -10.29
C TYR A 113 -13.47 -0.01 -9.42
N ARG A 114 -13.12 1.23 -9.05
CA ARG A 114 -13.87 2.06 -8.09
C ARG A 114 -15.36 2.14 -8.39
N ASP A 115 -15.76 2.50 -9.61
CA ASP A 115 -17.18 2.63 -9.98
C ASP A 115 -17.96 1.32 -9.75
N THR A 116 -17.31 0.18 -10.02
CA THR A 116 -17.91 -1.14 -9.80
C THR A 116 -17.98 -1.46 -8.32
N ILE A 117 -16.92 -1.15 -7.56
CA ILE A 117 -16.87 -1.36 -6.11
C ILE A 117 -17.98 -0.53 -5.45
N HIS A 118 -18.07 0.77 -5.73
CA HIS A 118 -19.11 1.65 -5.18
C HIS A 118 -20.53 1.21 -5.54
N ASP A 119 -20.77 0.77 -6.79
CA ASP A 119 -22.09 0.22 -7.19
C ASP A 119 -22.46 -1.00 -6.33
N LEU A 120 -21.51 -1.90 -6.09
CA LEU A 120 -21.74 -3.11 -5.29
C LEU A 120 -21.88 -2.83 -3.79
N GLU A 121 -21.13 -1.86 -3.25
CA GLU A 121 -21.28 -1.38 -1.88
C GLU A 121 -22.63 -0.72 -1.65
N ALA A 122 -23.05 0.15 -2.58
CA ALA A 122 -24.36 0.82 -2.53
C ALA A 122 -25.52 -0.19 -2.56
N LYS A 123 -25.38 -1.27 -3.34
CA LYS A 123 -26.31 -2.40 -3.35
C LYS A 123 -26.25 -3.25 -2.07
N GLY A 124 -25.26 -3.05 -1.21
CA GLY A 124 -25.03 -3.85 -0.02
C GLY A 124 -24.54 -5.27 -0.31
N LEU A 125 -23.98 -5.50 -1.50
CA LEU A 125 -23.50 -6.81 -1.94
C LEU A 125 -22.01 -7.01 -1.67
N LEU A 126 -21.26 -5.91 -1.56
CA LEU A 126 -19.83 -5.90 -1.27
C LEU A 126 -19.56 -5.04 -0.04
N LYS A 127 -18.64 -5.51 0.79
CA LYS A 127 -17.87 -4.65 1.69
C LYS A 127 -16.40 -4.74 1.31
N VAL A 128 -15.68 -3.65 1.50
CA VAL A 128 -14.24 -3.58 1.25
C VAL A 128 -13.52 -3.38 2.57
N GLU A 129 -12.45 -4.13 2.78
CA GLU A 129 -11.53 -3.98 3.90
C GLU A 129 -10.20 -3.41 3.36
N TYR A 130 -10.03 -2.11 3.52
CA TYR A 130 -8.83 -1.40 3.09
C TYR A 130 -7.74 -1.48 4.16
N HIS A 131 -6.59 -2.01 3.77
CA HIS A 131 -5.38 -2.05 4.56
C HIS A 131 -4.33 -1.13 3.94
N LEU A 132 -4.04 -0.03 4.63
CA LEU A 132 -3.13 0.98 4.13
C LEU A 132 -1.68 0.60 4.47
N VAL A 133 -0.80 0.64 3.48
CA VAL A 133 0.62 0.29 3.63
C VAL A 133 1.53 1.40 3.09
N THR A 134 2.83 1.28 3.34
CA THR A 134 3.86 2.29 3.05
C THR A 134 5.03 1.68 2.26
N LEU A 135 4.71 0.87 1.26
CA LEU A 135 5.69 0.13 0.48
C LEU A 135 6.58 1.08 -0.33
N ILE A 136 6.01 2.16 -0.88
CA ILE A 136 6.76 3.12 -1.70
C ILE A 136 7.75 3.93 -0.86
N ASP A 137 7.37 4.36 0.36
CA ASP A 137 8.30 5.02 1.29
C ASP A 137 9.52 4.12 1.60
N GLY A 138 9.31 2.80 1.76
CA GLY A 138 10.39 1.84 2.00
C GLY A 138 11.30 1.61 0.78
N ASN A 139 10.75 1.65 -0.43
CA ASN A 139 11.49 1.34 -1.66
C ASN A 139 12.18 2.57 -2.28
N MET A 140 11.58 3.75 -2.15
CA MET A 140 12.00 4.98 -2.84
C MET A 140 12.35 6.12 -1.89
N GLY A 141 12.13 5.94 -0.58
CA GLY A 141 12.24 7.01 0.41
C GLY A 141 11.05 7.98 0.38
N GLY A 142 11.11 8.97 1.25
CA GLY A 142 10.00 9.91 1.48
C GLY A 142 9.10 9.49 2.64
N THR A 143 8.00 10.22 2.82
CA THR A 143 7.01 9.96 3.88
C THR A 143 5.56 10.03 3.36
N GLY A 144 5.38 10.18 2.06
CA GLY A 144 4.07 10.44 1.49
C GLY A 144 3.13 9.25 1.58
N SER A 145 3.61 8.01 1.57
CA SER A 145 2.74 6.85 1.81
C SER A 145 2.22 6.86 3.24
N LEU A 146 3.11 7.05 4.23
CA LEU A 146 2.74 7.12 5.64
C LEU A 146 1.77 8.28 5.91
N ARG A 147 2.09 9.49 5.43
CA ARG A 147 1.28 10.69 5.70
C ARG A 147 -0.09 10.64 5.02
N SER A 148 -0.16 10.17 3.77
CA SER A 148 -1.45 10.01 3.09
C SER A 148 -2.30 8.90 3.72
N ALA A 149 -1.68 7.80 4.17
CA ALA A 149 -2.38 6.76 4.90
C ALA A 149 -2.91 7.25 6.27
N ASN A 150 -2.11 8.04 7.00
CA ASN A 150 -2.57 8.72 8.21
C ASN A 150 -3.74 9.65 7.91
N ALA A 151 -3.67 10.45 6.85
CA ALA A 151 -4.75 11.36 6.49
C ALA A 151 -6.03 10.62 6.09
N ALA A 152 -5.93 9.50 5.39
CA ALA A 152 -7.08 8.64 5.10
C ALA A 152 -7.70 8.06 6.39
N ALA A 153 -6.88 7.62 7.34
CA ALA A 153 -7.36 7.19 8.65
C ALA A 153 -8.03 8.34 9.43
N CYS A 154 -7.48 9.56 9.40
CA CYS A 154 -8.15 10.73 9.98
C CYS A 154 -9.50 11.04 9.32
N ALA A 155 -9.62 10.82 8.00
CA ALA A 155 -10.89 10.98 7.31
C ALA A 155 -11.92 9.92 7.74
N GLN A 156 -11.46 8.73 8.14
CA GLN A 156 -12.31 7.69 8.71
C GLN A 156 -12.92 8.12 10.06
N ASP A 157 -12.18 8.86 10.90
CA ASP A 157 -12.73 9.42 12.15
C ASP A 157 -13.95 10.33 11.93
N GLY A 158 -13.98 11.02 10.78
CA GLY A 158 -15.13 11.82 10.34
C GLY A 158 -16.15 11.07 9.48
N ALA A 159 -16.02 9.75 9.30
CA ALA A 159 -16.82 8.93 8.37
C ALA A 159 -16.77 9.42 6.90
N LYS A 160 -15.61 9.93 6.48
CA LYS A 160 -15.34 10.48 5.14
C LYS A 160 -14.20 9.75 4.43
N PHE A 161 -13.90 8.53 4.84
CA PHE A 161 -12.82 7.72 4.26
C PHE A 161 -12.99 7.52 2.74
N SER A 162 -14.08 6.89 2.29
CA SER A 162 -14.26 6.56 0.86
C SER A 162 -14.12 7.76 -0.09
N PRO A 163 -14.82 8.90 0.11
CA PRO A 163 -14.65 10.04 -0.79
C PRO A 163 -13.26 10.68 -0.72
N TYR A 164 -12.55 10.58 0.42
CA TYR A 164 -11.19 11.11 0.51
C TYR A 164 -10.14 10.18 -0.10
N HIS A 165 -10.30 8.87 0.10
CA HIS A 165 -9.56 7.82 -0.58
C HIS A 165 -9.64 8.01 -2.10
N ASP A 166 -10.84 8.28 -2.62
CA ASP A 166 -11.04 8.54 -4.05
C ASP A 166 -10.20 9.70 -4.54
N VAL A 167 -10.29 10.83 -3.82
CA VAL A 167 -9.58 12.07 -4.12
C VAL A 167 -8.06 11.86 -4.07
N LEU A 168 -7.56 11.10 -3.10
CA LEU A 168 -6.14 10.78 -2.99
C LEU A 168 -5.64 9.99 -4.20
N PHE A 169 -6.39 9.04 -4.73
CA PHE A 169 -5.95 8.30 -5.92
C PHE A 169 -6.14 9.09 -7.23
N GLU A 170 -7.20 9.89 -7.35
CA GLU A 170 -7.40 10.79 -8.49
C GLU A 170 -6.27 11.82 -8.64
N ASN A 171 -5.74 12.29 -7.50
CA ASN A 171 -4.70 13.30 -7.44
C ASN A 171 -3.32 12.71 -7.11
N GLN A 172 -3.17 11.38 -7.17
CA GLN A 172 -1.92 10.70 -6.85
C GLN A 172 -0.77 11.30 -7.69
N PRO A 173 0.30 11.81 -7.06
CA PRO A 173 1.46 12.34 -7.75
C PRO A 173 2.22 11.21 -8.46
N GLU A 174 3.13 11.58 -9.37
CA GLU A 174 4.12 10.63 -9.88
C GLU A 174 4.86 9.95 -8.70
N GLU A 175 5.18 8.66 -8.83
CA GLU A 175 5.72 7.85 -7.74
C GLU A 175 7.01 8.43 -7.11
N THR A 176 7.84 9.05 -7.95
CA THR A 176 9.09 9.73 -7.58
C THR A 176 8.87 11.08 -6.88
N ASN A 177 7.67 11.64 -6.93
CA ASN A 177 7.32 12.92 -6.33
C ASN A 177 6.62 12.70 -4.98
N ASP A 178 7.33 12.98 -3.88
CA ASP A 178 6.82 12.86 -2.52
C ASP A 178 5.89 14.04 -2.11
N ALA A 179 4.99 14.47 -3.01
CA ALA A 179 4.06 15.57 -2.73
C ALA A 179 3.13 15.26 -1.55
N TYR A 180 2.75 13.99 -1.39
CA TYR A 180 1.98 13.50 -0.24
C TYR A 180 2.78 13.49 1.06
N GLY A 181 4.11 13.66 0.99
CA GLY A 181 4.98 13.92 2.14
C GLY A 181 4.67 15.26 2.84
N LYS A 182 3.82 16.12 2.27
CA LYS A 182 3.46 17.43 2.80
C LYS A 182 2.01 17.44 3.28
N ASN A 183 1.81 17.61 4.60
CA ASN A 183 0.46 17.71 5.17
C ASN A 183 -0.39 18.80 4.50
N ALA A 184 0.23 19.94 4.12
CA ALA A 184 -0.47 20.98 3.38
C ALA A 184 -1.14 20.49 2.08
N LYS A 185 -0.49 19.57 1.36
CA LYS A 185 -1.08 18.98 0.14
C LYS A 185 -2.26 18.07 0.46
N LEU A 186 -2.15 17.27 1.51
CA LEU A 186 -3.21 16.38 1.96
C LEU A 186 -4.45 17.19 2.41
N LEU A 187 -4.24 18.28 3.13
CA LEU A 187 -5.31 19.21 3.55
C LEU A 187 -5.93 19.96 2.36
N GLU A 188 -5.12 20.39 1.38
CA GLU A 188 -5.62 20.98 0.12
C GLU A 188 -6.57 20.01 -0.60
N LEU A 189 -6.20 18.72 -0.67
CA LEU A 189 -7.04 17.70 -1.28
C LEU A 189 -8.30 17.42 -0.45
N ALA A 190 -8.22 17.47 0.88
CA ALA A 190 -9.36 17.24 1.76
C ALA A 190 -10.48 18.27 1.55
N ALA A 191 -10.14 19.51 1.17
CA ALA A 191 -11.09 20.55 0.83
C ALA A 191 -11.99 20.19 -0.39
N LYS A 192 -11.65 19.18 -1.18
CA LYS A 192 -12.50 18.64 -2.26
C LYS A 192 -13.62 17.74 -1.75
N VAL A 193 -13.57 17.31 -0.49
CA VAL A 193 -14.56 16.43 0.14
C VAL A 193 -15.46 17.25 1.07
N PRO A 194 -16.76 17.40 0.76
CA PRO A 194 -17.68 18.17 1.60
C PRO A 194 -17.74 17.65 3.04
N GLY A 195 -17.43 18.55 3.98
CA GLY A 195 -17.49 18.31 5.42
C GLY A 195 -16.32 17.52 6.01
N LEU A 196 -15.24 17.27 5.25
CA LEU A 196 -14.05 16.61 5.78
C LEU A 196 -13.08 17.59 6.45
N ASP A 197 -12.94 18.79 5.90
CA ASP A 197 -11.91 19.75 6.29
C ASP A 197 -12.27 20.52 7.59
N THR A 198 -12.34 19.79 8.70
CA THR A 198 -12.65 20.32 10.03
C THR A 198 -11.36 20.58 10.83
N PRO A 199 -11.41 21.37 11.92
CA PRO A 199 -10.28 21.53 12.83
C PRO A 199 -9.74 20.20 13.36
N GLU A 200 -10.62 19.27 13.72
CA GLU A 200 -10.25 17.94 14.26
C GLU A 200 -9.50 17.12 13.21
N PHE A 201 -10.00 17.09 11.96
CA PHE A 201 -9.31 16.43 10.86
C PHE A 201 -7.92 17.06 10.62
N ARG A 202 -7.83 18.38 10.58
CA ARG A 202 -6.56 19.10 10.37
C ARG A 202 -5.54 18.76 11.45
N THR A 203 -5.93 18.78 12.72
CA THR A 203 -5.06 18.40 13.84
C THR A 203 -4.65 16.93 13.72
N CYS A 204 -5.57 16.01 13.46
CA CYS A 204 -5.26 14.59 13.29
C CYS A 204 -4.20 14.35 12.20
N VAL A 205 -4.34 15.01 11.05
CA VAL A 205 -3.37 14.94 9.93
C VAL A 205 -2.03 15.55 10.32
N GLN A 206 -2.05 16.70 11.00
CA GLN A 206 -0.84 17.42 11.39
C GLN A 206 0.02 16.64 12.39
N ASP A 207 -0.63 16.01 13.36
CA ASP A 207 0.01 15.28 14.45
C ASP A 207 0.46 13.87 14.05
N GLY A 208 0.04 13.37 12.88
CA GLY A 208 0.32 11.99 12.49
C GLY A 208 -0.37 10.99 13.42
N THR A 209 -1.61 11.30 13.85
CA THR A 209 -2.31 10.59 14.93
C THR A 209 -2.34 9.07 14.75
N HIS A 210 -2.54 8.59 13.52
CA HIS A 210 -2.63 7.17 13.18
C HIS A 210 -1.32 6.60 12.59
N ASP A 211 -0.21 7.33 12.65
CA ASP A 211 1.09 6.86 12.13
C ASP A 211 1.50 5.50 12.72
N SER A 212 1.24 5.27 14.01
CA SER A 212 1.55 4.00 14.67
C SER A 212 0.69 2.86 14.14
N TRP A 213 -0.56 3.14 13.80
CA TRP A 213 -1.49 2.20 13.18
C TRP A 213 -1.12 1.86 11.74
N VAL A 214 -0.76 2.86 10.93
CA VAL A 214 -0.27 2.63 9.56
C VAL A 214 0.99 1.77 9.56
N LYS A 215 1.95 2.06 10.46
CA LYS A 215 3.17 1.24 10.61
C LYS A 215 2.82 -0.20 10.99
N LYS A 216 1.88 -0.42 11.91
CA LYS A 216 1.41 -1.77 12.27
C LYS A 216 0.71 -2.48 11.10
N SER A 217 -0.06 -1.77 10.29
CA SER A 217 -0.65 -2.30 9.05
C SER A 217 0.44 -2.73 8.07
N GLN A 218 1.45 -1.90 7.85
CA GLN A 218 2.61 -2.25 7.02
C GLN A 218 3.38 -3.46 7.57
N ASP A 219 3.51 -3.61 8.89
CA ASP A 219 4.14 -4.79 9.51
C ASP A 219 3.32 -6.06 9.24
N ALA A 220 1.98 -5.98 9.35
CA ALA A 220 1.07 -7.06 9.02
C ALA A 220 1.15 -7.46 7.54
N PHE A 221 1.27 -6.48 6.63
CA PHE A 221 1.48 -6.73 5.20
C PHE A 221 2.74 -7.56 4.96
N ARG A 222 3.87 -7.20 5.60
CA ARG A 222 5.13 -7.95 5.47
C ARG A 222 5.01 -9.35 6.06
N ALA A 223 4.34 -9.50 7.20
CA ALA A 223 4.09 -10.80 7.83
C ALA A 223 3.20 -11.71 6.98
N GLY A 224 2.24 -11.14 6.25
CA GLY A 224 1.37 -11.83 5.29
C GLY A 224 2.09 -12.34 4.04
N LYS A 225 3.37 -12.00 3.84
CA LYS A 225 4.19 -12.38 2.68
C LYS A 225 3.58 -11.98 1.33
N PHE A 226 2.79 -10.90 1.33
CA PHE A 226 2.29 -10.30 0.10
C PHE A 226 3.46 -9.74 -0.71
N ARG A 227 3.39 -9.88 -2.03
CA ARG A 227 4.52 -9.61 -2.93
C ARG A 227 4.54 -8.19 -3.48
N GLY A 228 3.48 -7.41 -3.25
CA GLY A 228 3.37 -6.04 -3.72
C GLY A 228 1.98 -5.47 -3.54
N THR A 229 1.85 -4.20 -3.88
CA THR A 229 0.58 -3.48 -3.90
C THR A 229 0.15 -3.20 -5.35
N PRO A 230 -1.16 -3.23 -5.65
CA PRO A 230 -2.21 -3.66 -4.75
C PRO A 230 -2.18 -5.20 -4.57
N THR A 231 -2.49 -5.69 -3.38
CA THR A 231 -2.94 -7.08 -3.20
C THR A 231 -4.43 -7.05 -2.99
N VAL A 232 -5.19 -7.70 -3.87
CA VAL A 232 -6.66 -7.63 -3.87
C VAL A 232 -7.25 -9.02 -3.79
N LEU A 233 -7.98 -9.30 -2.71
CA LEU A 233 -8.54 -10.62 -2.43
C LEU A 233 -10.07 -10.53 -2.39
N LEU A 234 -10.77 -11.25 -3.26
CA LEU A 234 -12.21 -11.45 -3.16
C LEU A 234 -12.47 -12.74 -2.37
N ASP A 235 -13.08 -12.62 -1.20
CA ASP A 235 -13.37 -13.73 -0.29
C ASP A 235 -12.11 -14.59 -0.01
N GLY A 236 -10.97 -13.91 0.19
CA GLY A 236 -9.67 -14.51 0.47
C GLY A 236 -8.90 -15.02 -0.75
N LYS A 237 -9.43 -14.87 -1.98
CA LYS A 237 -8.78 -15.31 -3.22
C LYS A 237 -8.26 -14.12 -4.03
N ASP A 238 -6.98 -14.16 -4.38
CA ASP A 238 -6.35 -13.13 -5.21
C ASP A 238 -7.01 -13.03 -6.59
N ILE A 239 -7.52 -11.85 -6.91
CA ILE A 239 -8.25 -11.58 -8.15
C ILE A 239 -7.32 -11.49 -9.39
N PHE A 240 -6.01 -11.42 -9.17
CA PHE A 240 -4.96 -11.34 -10.20
C PHE A 240 -4.11 -12.61 -10.29
N ALA A 241 -4.39 -13.65 -9.50
CA ALA A 241 -3.64 -14.90 -9.53
C ALA A 241 -3.70 -15.60 -10.91
N ASP A 242 -4.83 -15.50 -11.62
CA ASP A 242 -4.96 -15.96 -13.01
C ASP A 242 -4.58 -14.83 -13.98
N GLN A 243 -3.33 -14.82 -14.42
CA GLN A 243 -2.83 -13.82 -15.36
C GLN A 243 -3.44 -13.95 -16.77
N ALA A 244 -3.93 -15.13 -17.13
CA ALA A 244 -4.59 -15.34 -18.43
C ALA A 244 -6.02 -14.80 -18.41
N ASN A 245 -6.68 -14.82 -17.25
CA ASN A 245 -8.06 -14.37 -17.07
C ASN A 245 -8.26 -13.57 -15.76
N PRO A 246 -7.64 -12.39 -15.63
CA PRO A 246 -7.82 -11.58 -14.43
C PRO A 246 -9.30 -11.22 -14.24
N LEU A 247 -9.71 -11.06 -12.99
CA LEU A 247 -11.09 -10.71 -12.65
C LEU A 247 -11.36 -9.24 -13.00
N THR A 248 -11.81 -8.99 -14.24
CA THR A 248 -12.18 -7.63 -14.69
C THR A 248 -13.30 -7.03 -13.84
N PRO A 249 -13.53 -5.70 -13.86
CA PRO A 249 -14.63 -5.09 -13.11
C PRO A 249 -15.99 -5.73 -13.42
N GLN A 250 -16.26 -6.02 -14.69
CA GLN A 250 -17.49 -6.71 -15.09
C GLN A 250 -17.60 -8.12 -14.48
N LYS A 251 -16.51 -8.91 -14.51
CA LYS A 251 -16.50 -10.26 -13.90
C LYS A 251 -16.61 -10.20 -12.38
N LEU A 252 -16.00 -9.19 -11.73
CA LEU A 252 -16.14 -8.95 -10.30
C LEU A 252 -17.61 -8.71 -9.95
N LYS A 253 -18.27 -7.80 -10.68
CA LYS A 253 -19.70 -7.52 -10.52
C LYS A 253 -20.56 -8.76 -10.68
N GLU A 254 -20.36 -9.54 -11.75
CA GLU A 254 -21.09 -10.78 -11.99
C GLU A 254 -20.93 -11.78 -10.85
N LYS A 255 -19.70 -11.95 -10.34
CA LYS A 255 -19.44 -12.87 -9.21
C LYS A 255 -20.10 -12.42 -7.92
N VAL A 256 -19.98 -11.14 -7.58
CA VAL A 256 -20.57 -10.59 -6.35
C VAL A 256 -22.09 -10.59 -6.40
N GLU A 257 -22.69 -10.22 -7.54
CA GLU A 257 -24.15 -10.29 -7.73
C GLU A 257 -24.67 -11.73 -7.71
N ALA A 258 -23.91 -12.70 -8.24
CA ALA A 258 -24.26 -14.11 -8.15
C ALA A 258 -24.21 -14.63 -6.70
N ALA A 259 -23.19 -14.25 -5.92
CA ALA A 259 -23.09 -14.59 -4.50
C ALA A 259 -24.26 -14.00 -3.70
N GLY A 260 -24.66 -12.76 -3.99
CA GLY A 260 -25.81 -12.10 -3.36
C GLY A 260 -27.16 -12.77 -3.65
N LYS A 261 -27.33 -13.40 -4.82
CA LYS A 261 -28.56 -14.15 -5.18
C LYS A 261 -28.64 -15.53 -4.50
N GLY A 262 -27.52 -16.06 -4.01
CA GLY A 262 -27.42 -17.38 -3.38
C GLY A 262 -27.79 -17.42 -1.89
N GLY A 263 -28.03 -16.27 -1.25
CA GLY A 263 -28.26 -16.19 0.20
C GLY A 263 -27.03 -16.55 1.06
N PRO A 264 -27.03 -16.23 2.36
CA PRO A 264 -25.87 -16.41 3.24
C PRO A 264 -25.66 -17.90 3.56
N GLY A 265 -25.00 -18.64 2.67
CA GLY A 265 -24.83 -20.09 2.79
C GLY A 265 -23.46 -20.64 2.39
N ALA A 266 -22.50 -19.81 1.97
CA ALA A 266 -21.20 -20.30 1.50
C ALA A 266 -20.00 -19.42 1.89
N ALA A 267 -19.94 -18.97 3.14
CA ALA A 267 -18.69 -18.55 3.76
C ALA A 267 -18.73 -18.87 5.26
N LYS A 268 -18.40 -20.12 5.60
CA LYS A 268 -17.99 -20.46 6.96
C LYS A 268 -16.70 -19.67 7.25
N PRO A 269 -16.49 -19.09 8.44
CA PRO A 269 -15.25 -18.38 8.73
C PRO A 269 -14.11 -19.40 8.62
N SER A 270 -13.30 -19.28 7.56
CA SER A 270 -12.08 -20.05 7.42
C SER A 270 -11.13 -19.56 8.49
N GLY A 271 -11.09 -20.29 9.60
CA GLY A 271 -10.05 -20.15 10.60
C GLY A 271 -8.69 -20.13 9.90
N SER A 272 -7.90 -19.13 10.26
CA SER A 272 -6.49 -19.02 9.91
C SER A 272 -5.81 -20.38 10.14
N PRO A 273 -5.06 -20.95 9.18
CA PRO A 273 -4.30 -22.16 9.44
C PRO A 273 -3.24 -21.84 10.51
N SER A 274 -3.41 -22.46 11.67
CA SER A 274 -2.36 -22.60 12.67
C SER A 274 -1.23 -23.43 12.05
N PRO A 275 0.04 -23.02 12.10
CA PRO A 275 1.13 -23.86 11.61
C PRO A 275 1.28 -25.07 12.53
N SER A 276 0.97 -26.25 12.00
CA SER A 276 1.16 -27.52 12.69
C SER A 276 2.63 -27.94 12.62
N ALA A 277 3.20 -28.15 13.81
CA ALA A 277 4.27 -29.08 14.16
C ALA A 277 5.58 -29.09 13.35
N SER A 278 6.62 -28.57 13.98
CA SER A 278 8.00 -29.05 13.81
C SER A 278 8.11 -30.54 14.17
N PRO A 279 8.83 -31.35 13.39
CA PRO A 279 9.42 -32.58 13.91
C PRO A 279 10.85 -32.31 14.42
N SER A 280 11.09 -32.63 15.70
CA SER A 280 12.44 -32.80 16.27
C SER A 280 12.99 -34.21 15.93
N PRO A 281 14.31 -34.44 16.03
CA PRO A 281 15.02 -35.47 15.25
C PRO A 281 15.19 -36.80 16.01
N SER A 282 15.31 -37.91 15.28
CA SER A 282 15.94 -39.14 15.78
C SER A 282 16.41 -40.08 14.66
N GLN A 283 17.74 -40.23 14.59
CA GLN A 283 18.54 -41.48 14.50
C GLN A 283 18.36 -42.44 13.29
N ALA A 284 19.36 -43.13 12.73
CA ALA A 284 20.82 -43.18 12.89
C ALA A 284 21.41 -44.19 11.84
N SER A 285 22.75 -44.17 11.71
CA SER A 285 23.66 -45.27 11.29
C SER A 285 23.90 -45.43 9.77
N SER A 286 25.10 -45.59 9.21
CA SER A 286 26.47 -46.02 9.64
C SER A 286 27.49 -45.44 8.61
N ALA A 287 28.82 -45.35 8.77
CA ALA A 287 29.80 -46.26 9.37
C ALA A 287 31.23 -45.63 9.48
N ARG A 288 31.99 -46.11 10.50
CA ARG A 288 33.47 -46.40 10.62
C ARG A 288 34.48 -45.25 10.36
N SER A 289 35.61 -45.11 11.07
CA SER A 289 36.30 -45.85 12.14
C SER A 289 37.52 -45.03 12.62
N ALA A 290 37.99 -45.34 13.85
CA ALA A 290 39.36 -45.20 14.40
C ALA A 290 39.66 -44.06 15.43
N SER A 291 39.88 -44.53 16.67
CA SER A 291 40.40 -43.90 17.90
C SER A 291 41.95 -43.81 17.94
N PRO A 292 42.65 -43.58 19.09
CA PRO A 292 42.47 -42.64 20.22
C PRO A 292 43.77 -41.89 20.65
N SER A 293 43.66 -40.97 21.63
CA SER A 293 44.63 -40.57 22.69
C SER A 293 44.72 -39.04 22.80
N ALA A 294 44.86 -38.37 23.95
CA ALA A 294 44.97 -38.78 25.34
C ALA A 294 44.77 -37.54 26.25
N SER A 295 44.36 -37.82 27.48
CA SER A 295 44.80 -37.19 28.73
C SER A 295 44.46 -35.73 29.09
N ALA A 296 43.86 -35.67 30.29
CA ALA A 296 43.67 -34.55 31.19
C ALA A 296 44.96 -33.80 31.57
N SER A 297 44.81 -32.52 31.95
CA SER A 297 45.07 -32.11 33.34
C SER A 297 44.81 -30.62 33.58
N ALA A 298 44.52 -30.37 34.84
CA ALA A 298 44.09 -29.12 35.44
C ALA A 298 45.22 -28.09 35.65
N ARG A 299 44.78 -26.97 36.26
CA ARG A 299 45.45 -26.09 37.24
C ARG A 299 45.97 -24.72 36.75
N SER A 300 45.24 -23.70 37.21
CA SER A 300 45.68 -22.67 38.18
C SER A 300 46.94 -21.87 37.87
N GLY A 301 46.79 -20.54 37.85
CA GLY A 301 47.90 -19.61 37.97
C GLY A 301 47.47 -18.15 37.94
N ALA A 302 47.20 -17.59 39.12
CA ALA A 302 47.10 -16.15 39.35
C ALA A 302 48.46 -15.45 39.11
N LYS A 303 48.44 -14.16 38.70
CA LYS A 303 49.00 -13.00 39.45
C LYS A 303 49.39 -11.82 38.54
N THR A 304 48.93 -10.64 39.00
CA THR A 304 49.64 -9.35 39.16
C THR A 304 50.15 -8.52 37.98
N GLY A 305 49.89 -7.21 38.12
CA GLY A 305 50.77 -6.11 37.70
C GLY A 305 49.98 -4.96 37.08
N SER A 306 49.57 -3.92 37.82
CA SER A 306 50.32 -2.65 38.04
C SER A 306 50.66 -1.94 36.72
N GLY A 307 50.33 -0.68 36.46
CA GLY A 307 49.78 0.42 37.26
C GLY A 307 49.91 1.72 36.45
N THR A 308 49.51 2.84 37.07
CA THR A 308 49.95 4.25 36.81
C THR A 308 49.62 4.87 35.44
N SER A 309 49.32 6.15 35.24
CA SER A 309 48.84 7.34 35.98
C SER A 309 49.24 8.55 35.10
N SER A 310 48.35 9.52 34.90
CA SER A 310 48.59 10.98 34.62
C SER A 310 47.39 11.53 33.83
N SER A 311 46.61 12.53 34.24
CA SER A 311 46.80 13.88 34.82
C SER A 311 47.11 14.98 33.81
N GLY A 312 46.27 16.03 33.81
CA GLY A 312 46.50 17.35 33.21
C GLY A 312 45.70 17.58 31.92
N GLY A 313 45.00 18.69 31.69
CA GLY A 313 44.90 19.97 32.39
C GLY A 313 43.96 20.89 31.60
N ALA A 314 43.43 21.91 32.28
CA ALA A 314 42.43 22.87 31.82
C ALA A 314 42.92 23.84 30.72
N SER A 315 42.00 24.48 29.99
CA SER A 315 41.73 25.94 30.06
C SER A 315 41.03 26.51 28.80
N THR A 316 39.91 27.20 29.06
CA THR A 316 39.35 28.44 28.46
C THR A 316 39.73 28.88 27.03
N THR A 317 38.73 29.26 26.24
CA THR A 317 38.51 30.67 25.82
C THR A 317 37.18 30.86 25.09
N SER A 318 36.54 31.99 25.41
CA SER A 318 35.35 32.60 24.87
C SER A 318 35.63 33.43 23.62
N SER A 319 34.68 33.52 22.68
CA SER A 319 34.48 34.74 21.89
C SER A 319 33.11 34.76 21.21
N THR A 320 32.27 35.65 21.73
CA THR A 320 31.05 36.20 21.15
C THR A 320 31.42 37.14 19.99
N SER A 321 30.67 37.11 18.89
CA SER A 321 30.65 38.20 17.91
C SER A 321 29.24 38.43 17.39
N THR A 322 28.63 39.46 17.96
CA THR A 322 27.43 40.14 17.50
C THR A 322 27.81 41.07 16.34
N SER A 323 27.08 41.02 15.23
CA SER A 323 27.17 42.04 14.17
C SER A 323 25.79 42.66 13.94
N THR A 324 25.67 43.92 14.33
CA THR A 324 24.54 44.81 14.09
C THR A 324 25.08 46.06 13.39
N SER A 325 24.55 46.38 12.21
CA SER A 325 24.62 47.67 11.49
C SER A 325 23.98 47.44 10.12
N THR A 326 23.10 48.25 9.52
CA THR A 326 22.61 49.61 9.76
C THR A 326 21.40 49.75 8.83
N LYS A 327 20.25 50.26 9.31
CA LYS A 327 19.11 50.66 8.47
C LYS A 327 19.01 52.18 8.54
N ALA A 328 19.33 52.85 7.43
CA ALA A 328 19.07 54.27 7.24
C ALA A 328 17.59 54.49 6.88
N ALA A 329 17.03 55.60 7.34
CA ALA A 329 15.68 56.06 7.11
C ALA A 329 15.69 57.42 6.39
N SER A 330 14.62 57.67 5.63
CA SER A 330 14.16 58.96 5.08
C SER A 330 15.02 59.56 3.95
N ASP A 331 14.49 60.09 2.85
CA ASP A 331 13.43 61.11 2.70
C ASP A 331 12.61 60.96 1.38
N ASP A 332 11.40 61.57 1.39
CA ASP A 332 10.44 61.97 0.33
C ASP A 332 10.44 61.31 -1.07
#